data_AF-A0A9D9VSR8-F1
#
_entry.id   AF-A0A9D9VSR8-F1
#
_cell.length_a   1.000
_cell.length_b   1.000
_cell.length_c   1.000
_cell.angle_alpha   90.00
_cell.angle_beta   90.00
_cell.angle_gamma   90.00
#
_symmetry.space_group_name_H-M   'P 1'
#
loop_
_entity.id
_entity.type
_entity.pdbx_description
1 polymer ?
#
loop_
_entity_poly.entity_id
_entity_poly.type
_entity_poly.pdbx_seq_one_letter_code
_entity_poly.pdbx_strand_id
1 'polypeptide(L)'
;MLISPSPSRAPAPAPRKQALATCICLSAMAVLLAGCSAPVLPQPTPAAHEVPFLGKQLTQQQIAEWREKVASQRNQLQATLLEQKKACYQQFFTNACLQSSQRSYRTQEAVLRKQEIELNRQDRALKEIDRQLRLQEKASGAH
;
A
#
# COMPACT_ATOMS: atom_id res chain seq x y z
N MET A 1 37.53 -23.22 -22.85
CA MET A 1 38.04 -23.43 -21.47
C MET A 1 39.50 -23.03 -21.42
N LEU A 2 39.81 -21.83 -20.92
CA LEU A 2 41.16 -21.50 -20.44
C LEU A 2 40.98 -20.64 -19.19
N ILE A 3 41.42 -21.23 -18.08
CA ILE A 3 41.34 -20.74 -16.71
C ILE A 3 42.58 -19.87 -16.49
N SER A 4 42.39 -18.58 -16.18
CA SER A 4 43.46 -17.70 -15.70
C SER A 4 43.55 -17.80 -14.17
N PRO A 5 44.75 -17.97 -13.58
CA PRO A 5 44.90 -18.13 -12.15
C PRO A 5 45.05 -16.78 -11.42
N SER A 6 44.40 -16.68 -10.26
CA SER A 6 44.61 -15.65 -9.25
C SER A 6 46.01 -15.72 -8.64
N PRO A 7 46.64 -14.59 -8.29
CA PRO A 7 47.70 -14.58 -7.29
C PRO A 7 47.16 -14.34 -5.88
N SER A 8 47.68 -15.18 -4.97
CA SER A 8 47.36 -15.27 -3.56
C SER A 8 48.21 -14.31 -2.70
N ARG A 9 47.52 -13.57 -1.81
CA ARG A 9 47.84 -13.20 -0.41
C ARG A 9 49.30 -12.99 0.03
N ALA A 10 49.56 -11.85 0.68
CA ALA A 10 50.53 -11.72 1.77
C ALA A 10 50.05 -10.69 2.83
N PRO A 11 50.50 -10.79 4.10
CA PRO A 11 49.75 -10.36 5.28
C PRO A 11 50.12 -8.96 5.83
N ALA A 12 49.27 -8.50 6.75
CA ALA A 12 49.34 -7.24 7.48
C ALA A 12 50.63 -7.04 8.31
N PRO A 13 50.92 -5.78 8.63
CA PRO A 13 51.36 -5.45 9.98
C PRO A 13 50.49 -4.37 10.64
N ALA A 14 49.98 -4.68 11.82
CA ALA A 14 49.80 -3.72 12.92
C ALA A 14 50.92 -4.02 13.96
N PRO A 15 51.15 -3.23 15.02
CA PRO A 15 50.51 -1.99 15.45
C PRO A 15 51.53 -0.88 15.83
N ARG A 16 51.08 0.37 16.04
CA ARG A 16 51.75 1.25 17.00
C ARG A 16 50.76 2.24 17.61
N LYS A 17 50.46 2.01 18.88
CA LYS A 17 49.76 2.93 19.78
C LYS A 17 50.73 4.04 20.20
N GLN A 18 50.38 5.29 19.95
CA GLN A 18 50.90 6.46 20.67
C GLN A 18 49.68 7.38 20.86
N ALA A 19 49.00 7.31 22.01
CA ALA A 19 49.31 8.04 23.24
C ALA A 19 49.20 9.56 23.07
N LEU A 20 47.97 10.03 23.30
CA LEU A 20 47.56 11.23 24.05
C LEU A 20 48.16 12.61 23.76
N ALA A 21 47.21 13.53 23.52
CA ALA A 21 47.09 14.88 24.05
C ALA A 21 47.56 16.03 23.16
N THR A 22 46.59 16.81 22.66
CA THR A 22 46.47 18.29 22.75
C THR A 22 45.32 18.74 21.85
N CYS A 23 44.21 19.16 22.45
CA CYS A 23 43.77 20.56 22.54
C CYS A 23 42.79 20.96 21.42
N ILE A 24 41.50 20.88 21.77
CA ILE A 24 40.47 21.92 21.58
C ILE A 24 40.58 22.70 20.27
N CYS A 25 39.70 22.39 19.31
CA CYS A 25 38.85 23.35 18.59
C CYS A 25 38.13 22.65 17.42
N LEU A 26 36.87 23.03 17.20
CA LEU A 26 36.00 22.70 16.05
C LEU A 26 35.19 21.40 16.16
N SER A 27 34.46 21.26 17.26
CA SER A 27 33.14 20.62 17.25
C SER A 27 32.16 21.45 16.39
N ALA A 28 32.21 21.29 15.07
CA ALA A 28 31.28 21.97 14.15
C ALA A 28 31.03 21.19 12.84
N MET A 29 31.11 19.85 12.86
CA MET A 29 30.72 19.01 11.71
C MET A 29 30.01 17.73 12.18
N ALA A 30 28.85 17.89 12.83
CA ALA A 30 28.00 16.75 13.21
C ALA A 30 26.49 17.04 13.07
N VAL A 31 26.09 17.90 12.12
CA VAL A 31 24.66 18.25 11.94
C VAL A 31 24.12 18.02 10.52
N LEU A 32 24.95 17.58 9.56
CA LEU A 32 24.51 17.51 8.14
C LEU A 32 23.90 16.18 7.66
N LEU A 33 23.60 15.21 8.55
CA LEU A 33 23.02 13.92 8.15
C LEU A 33 21.60 13.63 8.67
N ALA A 34 20.91 14.62 9.24
CA ALA A 34 19.55 14.43 9.79
C ALA A 34 18.41 14.80 8.81
N GLY A 35 18.67 14.80 7.49
CA GLY A 35 17.70 15.24 6.47
C GLY A 35 17.06 14.13 5.61
N CYS A 36 17.49 12.88 5.73
CA CYS A 36 16.92 11.79 4.93
C CYS A 36 15.66 11.25 5.60
N SER A 37 14.52 11.94 5.46
CA SER A 37 13.23 11.28 5.65
C SER A 37 13.10 10.21 4.56
N ALA A 38 13.06 8.94 4.99
CA ALA A 38 12.92 7.82 4.07
C ALA A 38 11.63 8.01 3.24
N PRO A 39 11.67 7.81 1.90
CA PRO A 39 10.47 7.89 1.09
C PRO A 39 9.45 6.89 1.62
N VAL A 40 8.24 7.37 1.95
CA VAL A 40 7.14 6.51 2.36
C VAL A 40 6.78 5.62 1.18
N LEU A 41 7.21 4.36 1.24
CA LEU A 41 6.82 3.36 0.26
C LEU A 41 5.30 3.12 0.37
N PRO A 42 4.61 2.92 -0.77
CA PRO A 42 3.20 2.56 -0.73
C PRO A 42 3.03 1.25 0.05
N GLN A 43 2.43 1.34 1.23
CA GLN A 43 2.17 0.18 2.08
C GLN A 43 1.03 -0.65 1.48
N PRO A 44 1.17 -1.99 1.40
CA PRO A 44 0.15 -2.88 0.85
C PRO A 44 -1.06 -3.05 1.79
N THR A 45 -0.92 -2.69 3.07
CA THR A 45 -1.98 -2.81 4.07
C THR A 45 -3.01 -1.68 3.93
N PRO A 46 -4.33 -2.00 3.90
CA PRO A 46 -5.36 -0.98 3.88
C PRO A 46 -5.30 -0.16 5.17
N ALA A 47 -5.22 1.15 5.04
CA ALA A 47 -5.27 2.03 6.19
C ALA A 47 -6.73 2.31 6.60
N ALA A 48 -6.99 2.59 7.88
CA ALA A 48 -8.33 2.86 8.38
C ALA A 48 -9.03 4.06 7.71
N HIS A 49 -8.26 5.04 7.22
CA HIS A 49 -8.81 6.18 6.48
C HIS A 49 -9.24 5.82 5.04
N GLU A 50 -8.66 4.77 4.45
CA GLU A 50 -9.04 4.27 3.12
C GLU A 50 -10.26 3.36 3.19
N VAL A 51 -10.42 2.63 4.30
CA VAL A 51 -11.50 1.66 4.52
C VAL A 51 -12.19 1.96 5.87
N PRO A 52 -13.29 2.74 5.88
CA PRO A 52 -13.94 3.24 7.12
C PRO A 52 -14.48 2.17 8.08
N PHE A 53 -14.65 0.95 7.58
CA PHE A 53 -15.18 -0.22 8.28
C PHE A 53 -14.12 -1.29 8.55
N LEU A 54 -12.84 -0.99 8.33
CA LEU A 54 -11.74 -1.90 8.61
C LEU A 54 -11.76 -2.31 10.09
N GLY A 55 -11.71 -3.61 10.35
CA GLY A 55 -11.71 -4.16 11.71
C GLY A 55 -13.05 -4.09 12.46
N LYS A 56 -14.12 -3.60 11.82
CA LYS A 56 -15.49 -3.61 12.35
C LYS A 56 -16.26 -4.76 11.75
N GLN A 57 -17.17 -5.36 12.52
CA GLN A 57 -18.07 -6.40 12.02
C GLN A 57 -19.37 -5.73 11.55
N LEU A 58 -19.60 -5.76 10.23
CA LEU A 58 -20.82 -5.21 9.63
C LEU A 58 -21.97 -6.23 9.65
N THR A 59 -23.20 -5.73 9.66
CA THR A 59 -24.40 -6.54 9.39
C THR A 59 -24.59 -6.72 7.88
N GLN A 60 -25.42 -7.69 7.47
CA GLN A 60 -25.71 -7.94 6.05
C GLN A 60 -26.30 -6.70 5.35
N GLN A 61 -27.16 -5.94 6.05
CA GLN A 61 -27.75 -4.70 5.52
C GLN A 61 -26.68 -3.63 5.30
N GLN A 62 -25.79 -3.43 6.28
CA GLN A 62 -24.70 -2.46 6.15
C GLN A 62 -23.73 -2.84 5.03
N ILE A 63 -23.45 -4.13 4.82
CA ILE A 63 -22.64 -4.60 3.69
C ILE A 63 -23.30 -4.23 2.36
N ALA A 64 -24.62 -4.42 2.23
CA ALA A 64 -25.35 -4.04 1.02
C ALA A 64 -25.28 -2.53 0.75
N GLU A 65 -25.52 -1.71 1.77
CA GLU A 65 -25.41 -0.24 1.67
C GLU A 65 -24.00 0.20 1.24
N TRP A 66 -22.96 -0.38 1.84
CA TRP A 66 -21.59 -0.06 1.47
C TRP A 66 -21.24 -0.50 0.05
N ARG A 67 -21.74 -1.65 -0.40
CA ARG A 67 -21.57 -2.10 -1.79
C ARG A 67 -22.20 -1.12 -2.78
N GLU A 68 -23.41 -0.65 -2.49
CA GLU A 68 -24.08 0.35 -3.32
C GLU A 68 -23.30 1.68 -3.36
N LYS A 69 -22.84 2.16 -2.20
CA LYS A 69 -21.98 3.36 -2.11
C LYS A 69 -20.70 3.22 -2.94
N VAL A 70 -19.98 2.10 -2.79
CA VAL A 70 -18.75 1.82 -3.54
C VAL A 70 -19.04 1.75 -5.04
N ALA A 71 -20.12 1.08 -5.46
CA ALA A 71 -20.52 0.99 -6.86
C ALA A 71 -20.84 2.38 -7.46
N SER A 72 -21.61 3.19 -6.73
CA SER A 72 -21.92 4.57 -7.12
C SER A 72 -20.65 5.42 -7.27
N GLN A 73 -19.73 5.34 -6.31
CA GLN A 73 -18.44 6.05 -6.37
C GLN A 73 -17.58 5.60 -7.55
N ARG A 74 -17.53 4.30 -7.86
CA ARG A 74 -16.81 3.80 -9.05
C ARG A 74 -17.41 4.32 -10.35
N ASN A 75 -18.74 4.35 -10.45
CA ASN A 75 -19.42 4.87 -11.63
C ASN A 75 -19.14 6.36 -11.83
N GLN A 76 -19.19 7.16 -10.75
CA GLN A 76 -18.84 8.58 -10.77
C GLN A 76 -17.38 8.80 -11.16
N LEU A 77 -16.46 8.00 -10.60
CA LEU A 77 -15.03 8.06 -10.90
C LEU A 77 -14.76 7.72 -12.37
N GLN A 78 -15.46 6.74 -12.93
CA GLN A 78 -15.36 6.37 -14.34
C GLN A 78 -15.92 7.45 -15.26
N ALA A 79 -17.09 8.01 -14.94
CA ALA A 79 -17.65 9.14 -15.67
C ALA A 79 -16.69 10.34 -15.67
N THR A 80 -16.11 10.64 -14.51
CA THR A 80 -15.10 11.71 -14.36
C THR A 80 -13.87 11.46 -15.22
N LEU A 81 -13.35 10.22 -15.25
CA LEU A 81 -12.23 9.87 -16.12
C LEU A 81 -12.56 10.09 -17.60
N LEU A 82 -13.77 9.74 -18.04
CA LEU A 82 -14.19 9.94 -19.43
C LEU A 82 -14.23 11.43 -19.79
N GLU A 83 -14.79 12.27 -18.92
CA GLU A 83 -14.82 13.73 -19.13
C GLU A 83 -13.41 14.34 -19.13
N GLN A 84 -12.55 13.93 -18.20
CA GLN A 84 -11.16 14.38 -18.17
C GLN A 84 -10.40 13.98 -19.44
N LYS A 85 -10.62 12.75 -19.94
CA LYS A 85 -10.01 12.30 -21.21
C LYS A 85 -10.45 13.16 -22.39
N LYS A 86 -11.74 13.51 -22.48
CA LYS A 86 -12.25 14.43 -23.51
C LYS A 86 -11.56 15.79 -23.42
N ALA A 87 -11.44 16.35 -22.21
CA ALA A 87 -10.77 17.63 -21.98
C ALA A 87 -9.28 17.59 -22.37
N CYS A 88 -8.57 16.48 -22.14
CA CYS A 88 -7.16 16.35 -22.50
C CYS A 88 -6.90 16.51 -24.01
N TYR A 89 -7.83 16.08 -24.86
CA TYR A 89 -7.69 16.23 -26.32
C TYR A 89 -7.77 17.68 -26.80
N GLN A 90 -8.24 18.61 -25.97
CA GLN A 90 -8.25 20.04 -26.25
C GLN A 90 -6.94 20.73 -25.83
N GLN A 91 -6.01 20.01 -25.22
CA GLN A 91 -4.74 20.55 -24.73
C GLN A 91 -3.58 20.17 -25.66
N PHE A 92 -2.58 21.05 -25.75
CA PHE A 92 -1.37 20.82 -26.52
C PHE A 92 -0.57 19.61 -26.01
N PHE A 93 -0.49 19.42 -24.69
CA PHE A 93 0.23 18.31 -24.06
C PHE A 93 -0.70 17.13 -23.75
N THR A 94 -1.45 16.65 -24.75
CA THR A 94 -2.47 15.60 -24.59
C THR A 94 -1.96 14.35 -23.88
N ASN A 95 -0.79 13.83 -24.27
CA ASN A 95 -0.23 12.61 -23.69
C ASN A 95 0.07 12.75 -22.20
N ALA A 96 0.64 13.90 -21.79
CA ALA A 96 0.93 14.16 -20.38
C ALA A 96 -0.37 14.29 -19.57
N CYS A 97 -1.37 14.99 -20.13
CA CYS A 97 -2.69 15.10 -19.52
C CYS A 97 -3.35 13.72 -19.33
N LEU A 98 -3.40 12.90 -20.38
CA LEU A 98 -3.99 11.56 -20.34
C LEU A 98 -3.31 10.67 -19.29
N GLN A 99 -1.98 10.71 -19.21
CA GLN A 99 -1.23 9.96 -18.20
C GLN A 99 -1.56 10.43 -16.79
N SER A 100 -1.65 11.74 -16.57
CA SER A 100 -2.02 12.32 -15.27
C SER A 100 -3.43 11.89 -14.83
N SER A 101 -4.43 12.04 -15.71
CA SER A 101 -5.80 11.59 -15.46
C SER A 101 -5.87 10.09 -15.15
N GLN A 102 -5.14 9.27 -15.91
CA GLN A 102 -5.11 7.82 -15.69
C GLN A 102 -4.44 7.44 -14.36
N ARG A 103 -3.37 8.15 -13.96
CA ARG A 103 -2.73 7.97 -12.65
C ARG A 103 -3.68 8.33 -11.51
N SER A 104 -4.32 9.50 -11.60
CA SER A 104 -5.31 9.95 -10.61
C SER A 104 -6.44 8.95 -10.45
N TYR A 105 -7.00 8.47 -11.56
CA TYR A 105 -8.02 7.43 -11.55
C TYR A 105 -7.55 6.15 -10.85
N ARG A 106 -6.37 5.63 -11.20
CA ARG A 106 -5.84 4.38 -10.60
C ARG A 106 -5.64 4.52 -9.09
N THR A 107 -5.15 5.67 -8.64
CA THR A 107 -4.97 5.93 -7.20
C THR A 107 -6.31 5.91 -6.47
N GLN A 108 -7.34 6.56 -7.01
CA GLN A 108 -8.67 6.59 -6.40
C GLN A 108 -9.38 5.23 -6.49
N GLU A 109 -9.28 4.55 -7.62
CA GLU A 109 -9.86 3.22 -7.81
C GLU A 109 -9.22 2.19 -6.87
N ALA A 110 -7.91 2.29 -6.61
CA ALA A 110 -7.22 1.40 -5.68
C ALA A 110 -7.81 1.47 -4.27
N VAL A 111 -8.22 2.66 -3.81
CA VAL A 111 -8.89 2.84 -2.51
C VAL A 111 -10.25 2.13 -2.50
N LEU A 112 -11.07 2.35 -3.53
CA LEU A 112 -12.38 1.69 -3.66
C LEU A 112 -12.24 0.16 -3.75
N ARG A 113 -11.20 -0.33 -4.42
CA ARG A 113 -10.88 -1.76 -4.49
C ARG A 113 -10.53 -2.34 -3.12
N LYS A 114 -9.78 -1.62 -2.29
CA LYS A 114 -9.50 -2.04 -0.90
C LYS A 114 -10.79 -2.17 -0.09
N GLN A 115 -11.72 -1.21 -0.23
CA GLN A 115 -13.03 -1.26 0.42
C GLN A 115 -13.83 -2.49 -0.01
N GLU A 116 -13.89 -2.77 -1.32
CA GLU A 116 -14.63 -3.92 -1.86
C GLU A 116 -14.04 -5.26 -1.39
N ILE A 117 -12.73 -5.38 -1.31
CA ILE A 117 -12.06 -6.59 -0.78
C ILE A 117 -12.49 -6.83 0.67
N GLU A 118 -12.51 -5.79 1.50
CA GLU A 118 -12.90 -5.91 2.90
C GLU A 118 -14.39 -6.25 3.03
N LEU A 119 -15.28 -5.64 2.24
CA LEU A 119 -16.71 -6.02 2.20
C LEU A 119 -16.89 -7.50 1.83
N ASN A 120 -16.14 -7.98 0.84
CA ASN A 120 -16.20 -9.38 0.41
C ASN A 120 -15.62 -10.36 1.44
N ARG A 121 -14.68 -9.91 2.27
CA ARG A 121 -14.18 -10.69 3.39
C ARG A 121 -15.26 -10.84 4.46
N GLN A 122 -15.92 -9.73 4.82
CA GLN A 122 -16.97 -9.73 5.85
C GLN A 122 -18.22 -10.52 5.42
N ASP A 123 -18.66 -10.35 4.17
CA ASP A 123 -19.78 -11.10 3.59
C ASP A 123 -19.52 -12.62 3.60
N ARG A 124 -18.28 -13.04 3.29
CA ARG A 124 -17.87 -14.45 3.39
C ARG A 124 -17.93 -14.97 4.82
N ALA A 125 -17.47 -14.19 5.79
CA ALA A 125 -17.51 -14.58 7.20
C ALA A 125 -18.96 -14.78 7.68
N LEU A 126 -19.87 -13.84 7.34
CA LEU A 126 -21.29 -13.96 7.70
C LEU A 126 -21.96 -15.19 7.07
N LYS A 127 -21.69 -15.45 5.79
CA LYS A 127 -22.23 -16.63 5.09
C LYS A 127 -21.76 -17.94 5.69
N GLU A 128 -20.51 -18.01 6.15
CA GLU A 128 -19.99 -19.20 6.80
C GLU A 128 -20.63 -19.42 8.17
N ILE A 129 -20.84 -18.36 8.97
CA ILE A 129 -21.57 -18.45 10.25
C ILE A 129 -23.00 -18.96 10.00
N ASP A 130 -23.72 -18.38 9.05
CA ASP A 130 -25.08 -18.78 8.67
C ASP A 130 -25.13 -20.25 8.18
N ARG A 131 -24.12 -20.68 7.42
CA ARG A 131 -23.99 -22.08 7.01
C ARG A 131 -23.82 -23.01 8.20
N GLN A 132 -22.97 -22.68 9.15
CA GLN A 132 -22.71 -23.51 10.33
C GLN A 132 -23.96 -23.64 11.21
N LEU A 133 -24.70 -22.54 11.41
CA LEU A 133 -25.98 -22.55 12.15
C LEU A 133 -26.98 -23.51 11.49
N ARG A 134 -27.18 -23.42 10.17
CA ARG A 134 -28.08 -24.34 9.44
C ARG A 134 -27.66 -25.81 9.54
N LEU A 135 -26.37 -26.10 9.62
CA LEU A 135 -25.90 -27.48 9.79
C LEU A 135 -26.17 -28.00 11.21
N GLN A 136 -26.02 -27.15 12.22
CA GLN A 136 -26.34 -27.50 13.62
C GLN A 136 -27.83 -27.74 13.81
N GLU A 137 -28.70 -26.88 13.25
CA GLU A 137 -30.15 -27.05 13.30
C GLU A 137 -30.62 -28.37 12.66
N LYS A 138 -30.00 -28.74 11.53
CA LYS A 138 -30.28 -30.03 10.88
C LYS A 138 -29.82 -31.21 11.72
N ALA A 139 -28.69 -31.09 12.42
CA ALA A 139 -28.18 -32.14 13.28
C ALA A 139 -29.01 -32.30 14.56
N SER A 140 -29.51 -31.19 15.14
CA SER A 140 -30.33 -31.22 16.35
C SER A 140 -31.79 -31.61 16.10
N GLY A 141 -32.35 -31.28 14.92
CA GLY A 141 -33.71 -31.65 14.52
C GLY A 141 -33.84 -33.06 13.90
N ALA A 142 -32.75 -33.81 13.78
CA ALA A 142 -32.73 -35.20 13.31
C ALA A 142 -32.76 -36.23 14.45
N HIS A 143 -33.06 -35.79 15.68
CA HIS A 143 -33.30 -36.60 16.87
C HIS A 143 -34.79 -36.53 17.26
#